data_AF-A0A538D129-F1
#
_entry.id   AF-A0A538D129-F1
#
_cell.length_a   1.000
_cell.length_b   1.000
_cell.length_c   1.000
_cell.angle_alpha   90.00
_cell.angle_beta   90.00
_cell.angle_gamma   90.00
#
_symmetry.space_group_name_H-M   'P 1'
#
loop_
_entity.id
_entity.type
_entity.pdbx_description
1 polymer ?
#
loop_
_entity_poly.entity_id
_entity_poly.type
_entity_poly.pdbx_seq_one_letter_code
_entity_poly.pdbx_strand_id
1 'polypeptide(L)'
;TSGLRLVLAVYGNATSAPQDDISRTQFCTFARNAVARFPSINDVVIWNEPNVSFFWRPQFYADNSSAAPAAYEALLARCWDVLHAFRPSINVVGPATSPRGNDNPNAVSNISHSPVNFIKQLGVAFRASGRTKPLFDTVGQHVYQNSFRERPFLIHTVGTVIAEGDWNKLVQTLQDAFAGTAQSVPGPGCDVSCVPIWYLESGFQTAVPPEKAGYYTGTENSVPIPDFAGGEAEFPNTSPLATSPAPDQATQLRYAVRLAYCQPYVGAIFNFLLRDEADLGGWAAVVADANKRTISCAAPTAPSGLGVELSGDPPEVKLSWDGGASAIGVSGYEIVRDGVNIGRTTGLTFTDATGAPGATYSYSVRGYDAAGGSGNLSAAAIVSLPAPPPPPPPPPPPPPPPPPPPPPTAPPPPPPPPPPPPPPPAAPPLAPPPPFTPTPDRIRCRVPRVSGLALARAEALIRRSHCSLGKIRRQYSARIKRGRVISVRPAAGRVLPNRSRVSLVVSRGRRG
;
A
#
# COMPACT_ATOMS: atom_id res chain seq x y z
N THR A 1 17.86 24.42 -16.53
CA THR A 1 17.86 23.38 -15.49
C THR A 1 17.77 22.02 -16.18
N SER A 2 18.63 21.08 -15.81
CA SER A 2 18.92 19.80 -16.49
C SER A 2 17.78 18.76 -16.48
N GLY A 3 16.52 19.18 -16.39
CA GLY A 3 15.38 18.27 -16.20
C GLY A 3 15.24 17.71 -14.78
N LEU A 4 16.10 18.12 -13.84
CA LEU A 4 16.04 17.73 -12.43
C LEU A 4 15.03 18.60 -11.65
N ARG A 5 14.18 17.95 -10.85
CA ARG A 5 13.29 18.59 -9.87
C ARG A 5 13.95 18.50 -8.50
N LEU A 6 14.11 19.63 -7.82
CA LEU A 6 14.74 19.70 -6.51
C LEU A 6 13.68 19.68 -5.40
N VAL A 7 13.93 18.86 -4.38
CA VAL A 7 13.12 18.76 -3.17
C VAL A 7 14.01 19.11 -1.97
N LEU A 8 13.54 20.01 -1.13
CA LEU A 8 14.27 20.45 0.06
C LEU A 8 13.72 19.74 1.28
N ALA A 9 14.53 18.90 1.94
CA ALA A 9 14.23 18.41 3.27
C ALA A 9 14.88 19.31 4.33
N VAL A 10 14.11 19.72 5.33
CA VAL A 10 14.62 20.53 6.46
C VAL A 10 14.39 19.75 7.74
N TYR A 11 15.45 19.48 8.49
CA TYR A 11 15.41 18.80 9.79
C TYR A 11 16.67 19.12 10.59
N GLY A 12 16.71 18.70 11.85
CA GLY A 12 17.86 18.91 12.73
C GLY A 12 18.06 17.73 13.67
N ASN A 13 18.90 17.92 14.69
CA ASN A 13 19.13 16.92 15.73
C ASN A 13 17.84 16.65 16.52
N ALA A 14 17.71 15.45 17.07
CA ALA A 14 16.51 15.01 17.77
C ALA A 14 16.04 15.93 18.90
N THR A 15 16.99 16.49 19.66
CA THR A 15 16.73 17.38 20.80
C THR A 15 16.41 18.81 20.38
N SER A 16 16.57 19.14 19.09
CA SER A 16 16.25 20.44 18.51
C SER A 16 14.91 20.45 17.78
N ALA A 17 14.13 19.36 17.88
CA ALA A 17 12.79 19.27 17.34
C ALA A 17 11.90 20.41 17.89
N PRO A 18 11.21 21.20 17.04
CA PRO A 18 10.41 22.34 17.48
C PRO A 18 9.26 21.93 18.43
N GLN A 19 9.38 22.27 19.72
CA GLN A 19 8.39 21.94 20.75
C GLN A 19 7.43 23.09 21.10
N ASP A 20 7.78 24.32 20.73
CA ASP A 20 7.04 25.53 21.08
C ASP A 20 6.85 26.49 19.89
N ASP A 21 6.08 27.55 20.08
CA ASP A 21 5.74 28.48 19.00
C ASP A 21 6.93 29.27 18.46
N ILE A 22 7.93 29.55 19.30
CA ILE A 22 9.13 30.30 18.91
C ILE A 22 9.98 29.42 17.99
N SER A 23 10.31 28.21 18.43
CA SER A 23 11.11 27.25 17.66
C SER A 23 10.42 26.84 16.36
N ARG A 24 9.09 26.64 16.36
CA ARG A 24 8.30 26.38 15.14
C ARG A 24 8.37 27.56 14.17
N THR A 25 8.24 28.78 14.67
CA THR A 25 8.32 30.00 13.83
C THR A 25 9.71 30.15 13.22
N GLN A 26 10.77 29.91 13.99
CA GLN A 26 12.15 29.94 13.49
C GLN A 26 12.36 28.90 12.39
N PHE A 27 11.95 27.66 12.62
CA PHE A 27 12.05 26.57 11.64
C PHE A 27 11.31 26.90 10.33
N CYS A 28 10.02 27.28 10.41
CA CYS A 28 9.23 27.55 9.21
C CYS A 28 9.69 28.82 8.48
N THR A 29 10.23 29.81 9.20
CA THR A 29 10.87 30.99 8.61
C THR A 29 12.14 30.63 7.87
N PHE A 30 12.96 29.73 8.42
CA PHE A 30 14.14 29.21 7.73
C PHE A 30 13.74 28.51 6.42
N ALA A 31 12.76 27.59 6.45
CA ALA A 31 12.27 26.91 5.26
C ALA A 31 11.75 27.91 4.20
N ARG A 32 11.00 28.94 4.61
CA ARG A 32 10.52 30.01 3.73
C ARG A 32 11.68 30.80 3.12
N ASN A 33 12.67 31.17 3.92
CA ASN A 33 13.84 31.93 3.44
C ASN A 33 14.68 31.10 2.46
N ALA A 34 14.80 29.78 2.67
CA ALA A 34 15.49 28.88 1.75
C ALA A 34 14.80 28.86 0.38
N VAL A 35 13.47 28.67 0.32
CA VAL A 35 12.74 28.67 -0.97
C VAL A 35 12.65 30.06 -1.60
N ALA A 36 12.73 31.14 -0.81
CA ALA A 36 12.85 32.50 -1.34
C ALA A 36 14.23 32.73 -1.99
N ARG A 37 15.30 32.19 -1.38
CA ARG A 37 16.66 32.25 -1.92
C ARG A 37 16.82 31.38 -3.17
N PHE A 38 16.15 30.23 -3.21
CA PHE A 38 16.22 29.25 -4.29
C PHE A 38 14.83 29.03 -4.91
N PRO A 39 14.33 29.96 -5.74
CA PRO A 39 12.95 29.94 -6.23
C PRO A 39 12.59 28.74 -7.11
N SER A 40 13.58 28.00 -7.63
CA SER A 40 13.38 26.76 -8.38
C SER A 40 12.94 25.57 -7.51
N ILE A 41 13.18 25.62 -6.20
CA ILE A 41 12.70 24.60 -5.26
C ILE A 41 11.23 24.91 -4.96
N ASN A 42 10.34 23.94 -5.12
CA ASN A 42 8.91 24.12 -4.83
C ASN A 42 8.36 23.04 -3.87
N ASP A 43 9.13 22.01 -3.59
CA ASP A 43 8.73 20.89 -2.73
C ASP A 43 9.58 20.91 -1.47
N VAL A 44 8.92 20.89 -0.31
CA VAL A 44 9.57 21.02 1.00
C VAL A 44 9.10 19.91 1.93
N VAL A 45 10.00 19.02 2.32
CA VAL A 45 9.77 18.00 3.34
C VAL A 45 10.00 18.64 4.72
N ILE A 46 9.00 18.54 5.58
CA ILE A 46 9.03 19.13 6.92
C ILE A 46 9.44 18.06 7.93
N TRP A 47 10.68 18.16 8.41
CA TRP A 47 11.31 17.19 9.31
C TRP A 47 11.56 15.81 8.67
N ASN A 48 12.50 15.06 9.25
CA ASN A 48 12.84 13.70 8.84
C ASN A 48 12.41 12.72 9.92
N GLU A 49 11.60 11.72 9.60
CA GLU A 49 11.22 10.62 10.49
C GLU A 49 10.84 11.04 11.92
N PRO A 50 9.83 11.92 12.09
CA PRO A 50 9.45 12.44 13.41
C PRO A 50 8.93 11.35 14.37
N ASN A 51 8.68 10.14 13.89
CA ASN A 51 8.20 9.02 14.68
C ASN A 51 9.32 8.23 15.40
N VAL A 52 10.60 8.50 15.15
CA VAL A 52 11.71 7.81 15.83
C VAL A 52 12.57 8.75 16.67
N SER A 53 13.03 8.28 17.83
CA SER A 53 13.82 9.09 18.77
C SER A 53 15.20 9.48 18.24
N PHE A 54 15.68 8.88 17.15
CA PHE A 54 16.90 9.34 16.50
C PHE A 54 16.72 10.72 15.86
N PHE A 55 15.51 11.05 15.39
CA PHE A 55 15.24 12.32 14.71
C PHE A 55 14.30 13.24 15.48
N TRP A 56 13.51 12.76 16.43
CA TRP A 56 12.60 13.64 17.19
C TRP A 56 12.48 13.21 18.65
N ARG A 57 12.76 14.13 19.58
CA ARG A 57 12.55 13.91 21.02
C ARG A 57 11.82 15.10 21.67
N PRO A 58 10.99 14.84 22.69
CA PRO A 58 10.63 13.51 23.22
C PRO A 58 9.62 12.77 22.32
N GLN A 59 9.58 11.44 22.41
CA GLN A 59 8.55 10.64 21.73
C GLN A 59 7.29 10.54 22.59
N PHE A 60 7.44 10.29 23.89
CA PHE A 60 6.35 10.17 24.86
C PHE A 60 6.55 11.15 26.02
N TYR A 61 5.45 11.53 26.68
CA TYR A 61 5.47 12.25 27.94
C TYR A 61 5.80 11.32 29.12
N ALA A 62 6.04 11.89 30.30
CA ALA A 62 6.37 11.13 31.51
C ALA A 62 5.25 10.19 31.97
N ASP A 63 4.01 10.45 31.58
CA ASP A 63 2.84 9.60 31.83
C ASP A 63 2.63 8.53 30.74
N ASN A 64 3.63 8.34 29.87
CA ASN A 64 3.62 7.43 28.72
C ASN A 64 2.64 7.78 27.59
N SER A 65 1.98 8.94 27.63
CA SER A 65 1.15 9.41 26.51
C SER A 65 2.01 9.92 25.35
N SER A 66 1.49 9.86 24.12
CA SER A 66 2.21 10.26 22.90
C SER A 66 2.49 11.78 22.89
N ALA A 67 3.76 12.17 22.74
CA ALA A 67 4.19 13.57 22.69
C ALA A 67 4.52 14.05 21.26
N ALA A 68 5.33 13.28 20.53
CA ALA A 68 5.84 13.69 19.22
C ALA A 68 4.73 14.00 18.17
N PRO A 69 3.65 13.19 18.04
CA PRO A 69 2.64 13.45 17.02
C PRO A 69 1.95 14.81 17.14
N ALA A 70 1.63 15.26 18.36
CA ALA A 70 0.99 16.54 18.59
C ALA A 70 1.93 17.73 18.38
N ALA A 71 3.19 17.61 18.82
CA ALA A 71 4.20 18.63 18.58
C ALA A 71 4.51 18.80 17.07
N TYR A 72 4.53 17.68 16.34
CA TYR A 72 4.74 17.65 14.89
C TYR A 72 3.53 18.15 14.10
N GLU A 73 2.29 17.87 14.54
CA GLU A 73 1.07 18.49 13.99
C GLU A 73 1.18 20.01 13.97
N ALA A 74 1.53 20.60 15.10
CA ALA A 74 1.64 22.04 15.25
C ALA A 74 2.76 22.63 14.37
N LEU A 75 3.86 21.89 14.17
CA LEU A 75 4.93 22.27 13.24
C LEU A 75 4.43 22.26 11.78
N LEU A 76 3.79 21.17 11.34
CA LEU A 76 3.23 21.05 10.00
C LEU A 76 2.21 22.15 9.73
N ALA A 77 1.27 22.39 10.65
CA ALA A 77 0.28 23.45 10.54
C ALA A 77 0.93 24.83 10.33
N ARG A 78 1.95 25.16 11.14
CA ARG A 78 2.69 26.42 11.05
C ARG A 78 3.41 26.55 9.71
N CYS A 79 4.13 25.51 9.30
CA CYS A 79 4.91 25.54 8.07
C CYS A 79 4.03 25.58 6.83
N TRP A 80 2.90 24.87 6.83
CA TRP A 80 1.91 24.93 5.77
C TRP A 80 1.41 26.37 5.58
N ASP A 81 0.99 27.04 6.66
CA ASP A 81 0.50 28.41 6.59
C ASP A 81 1.59 29.41 6.13
N VAL A 82 2.80 29.32 6.70
CA VAL A 82 3.92 30.23 6.36
C VAL A 82 4.35 30.07 4.90
N LEU A 83 4.48 28.84 4.42
CA LEU A 83 4.93 28.56 3.06
C LEU A 83 3.87 28.93 2.02
N HIS A 84 2.60 28.57 2.26
CA HIS A 84 1.51 28.92 1.33
C HIS A 84 1.21 30.41 1.30
N ALA A 85 1.35 31.12 2.43
CA ALA A 85 1.21 32.57 2.45
C ALA A 85 2.29 33.26 1.62
N PHE A 86 3.52 32.72 1.60
CA PHE A 86 4.61 33.24 0.77
C PHE A 86 4.43 32.90 -0.70
N ARG A 87 4.15 31.63 -1.01
CA ARG A 87 3.95 31.15 -2.37
C ARG A 87 2.94 29.98 -2.36
N PRO A 88 1.69 30.20 -2.78
CA PRO A 88 0.62 29.19 -2.72
C PRO A 88 0.86 27.92 -3.53
N SER A 89 1.85 27.90 -4.42
CA SER A 89 2.21 26.71 -5.20
C SER A 89 3.16 25.76 -4.48
N ILE A 90 3.73 26.14 -3.33
CA ILE A 90 4.66 25.28 -2.58
C ILE A 90 3.94 24.00 -2.17
N ASN A 91 4.58 22.87 -2.42
CA ASN A 91 4.14 21.55 -1.96
C ASN A 91 4.81 21.24 -0.63
N VAL A 92 4.02 21.18 0.43
CA VAL A 92 4.46 20.76 1.77
C VAL A 92 4.30 19.25 1.88
N VAL A 93 5.42 18.57 2.15
CA VAL A 93 5.47 17.11 2.22
C VAL A 93 5.63 16.67 3.67
N GLY A 94 4.72 15.81 4.13
CA GLY A 94 4.70 15.21 5.47
C GLY A 94 3.78 13.98 5.48
N PRO A 95 3.81 13.11 6.49
CA PRO A 95 4.54 13.26 7.74
C PRO A 95 6.00 12.79 7.70
N ALA A 96 6.47 12.26 6.56
CA ALA A 96 7.85 11.78 6.37
C ALA A 96 8.27 10.74 7.42
N THR A 97 7.38 9.81 7.74
CA THR A 97 7.60 8.79 8.77
C THR A 97 8.58 7.71 8.31
N SER A 98 9.42 7.25 9.24
CA SER A 98 10.20 6.02 9.14
C SER A 98 9.27 4.81 8.92
N PRO A 99 9.68 3.73 8.24
CA PRO A 99 8.84 2.53 8.08
C PRO A 99 8.62 1.75 9.37
N ARG A 100 9.36 2.06 10.43
CA ARG A 100 9.43 1.27 11.67
C ARG A 100 9.31 2.13 12.93
N GLY A 101 8.96 1.46 14.02
CA GLY A 101 8.94 1.94 15.39
C GLY A 101 8.35 0.88 16.31
N ASN A 102 8.52 1.02 17.62
CA ASN A 102 8.17 -0.04 18.58
C ASN A 102 6.93 0.24 19.44
N ASP A 103 6.38 1.46 19.39
CA ASP A 103 5.23 1.89 20.21
C ASP A 103 5.44 1.65 21.72
N ASN A 104 6.70 1.60 22.17
CA ASN A 104 7.05 1.25 23.52
C ASN A 104 7.74 2.43 24.22
N PRO A 105 7.03 3.17 25.11
CA PRO A 105 7.60 4.27 25.86
C PRO A 105 8.72 3.84 26.82
N ASN A 106 8.74 2.56 27.20
CA ASN A 106 9.70 1.98 28.14
C ASN A 106 10.82 1.19 27.43
N ALA A 107 10.98 1.33 26.11
CA ALA A 107 12.04 0.65 25.39
C ALA A 107 13.42 1.10 25.88
N VAL A 108 14.35 0.16 26.04
CA VAL A 108 15.74 0.44 26.47
C VAL A 108 16.47 1.30 25.42
N SER A 109 16.14 1.12 24.15
CA SER A 109 16.65 1.91 23.03
C SER A 109 15.58 2.07 21.96
N ASN A 110 15.77 3.07 21.08
CA ASN A 110 14.85 3.37 19.99
C ASN A 110 13.38 3.56 20.45
N ILE A 111 13.16 4.23 21.58
CA ILE A 111 11.82 4.66 22.01
C ILE A 111 11.20 5.41 20.82
N SER A 112 10.07 4.93 20.31
CA SER A 112 9.53 5.42 19.03
C SER A 112 8.04 5.08 18.89
N HIS A 113 7.39 5.73 17.94
CA HIS A 113 6.10 5.33 17.42
C HIS A 113 6.31 4.55 16.12
N SER A 114 5.59 3.45 15.94
CA SER A 114 5.44 2.88 14.61
C SER A 114 4.79 3.88 13.67
N PRO A 115 5.00 3.80 12.34
CA PRO A 115 4.33 4.73 11.42
C PRO A 115 2.81 4.63 11.51
N VAL A 116 2.25 3.44 11.74
CA VAL A 116 0.80 3.25 11.94
C VAL A 116 0.30 4.07 13.12
N ASN A 117 0.92 3.92 14.29
CA ASN A 117 0.50 4.62 15.50
C ASN A 117 0.75 6.13 15.39
N PHE A 118 1.92 6.54 14.87
CA PHE A 118 2.27 7.95 14.71
C PHE A 118 1.25 8.68 13.82
N ILE A 119 0.89 8.11 12.66
CA ILE A 119 -0.10 8.71 11.74
C ILE A 119 -1.47 8.81 12.41
N LYS A 120 -1.90 7.76 13.14
CA LYS A 120 -3.17 7.78 13.89
C LYS A 120 -3.19 8.89 14.95
N GLN A 121 -2.12 9.00 15.75
CA GLN A 121 -1.99 10.05 16.76
C GLN A 121 -1.86 11.45 16.16
N LEU A 122 -1.24 11.59 14.98
CA LEU A 122 -1.23 12.84 14.22
C LEU A 122 -2.64 13.26 13.81
N GLY A 123 -3.48 12.32 13.39
CA GLY A 123 -4.91 12.56 13.13
C GLY A 123 -5.71 12.97 14.38
N VAL A 124 -5.41 12.38 15.55
CA VAL A 124 -5.98 12.79 16.83
C VAL A 124 -5.60 14.23 17.17
N ALA A 125 -4.31 14.57 17.06
CA ALA A 125 -3.82 15.91 17.30
C ALA A 125 -4.45 16.94 16.35
N PHE A 126 -4.61 16.60 15.07
CA PHE A 126 -5.23 17.48 14.08
C PHE A 126 -6.70 17.80 14.41
N ARG A 127 -7.46 16.82 14.91
CA ARG A 127 -8.84 17.07 15.37
C ARG A 127 -8.85 17.94 16.62
N ALA A 128 -7.95 17.67 17.57
CA ALA A 128 -7.84 18.43 18.80
C ALA A 128 -7.45 19.90 18.56
N SER A 129 -6.67 20.18 17.51
CA SER A 129 -6.27 21.55 17.17
C SER A 129 -7.41 22.41 16.60
N GLY A 130 -8.53 21.79 16.18
CA GLY A 130 -9.66 22.49 15.56
C GLY A 130 -9.32 23.10 14.18
N ARG A 131 -8.19 22.70 13.58
CA ARG A 131 -7.70 23.26 12.33
C ARG A 131 -8.59 22.85 11.16
N THR A 132 -8.95 23.83 10.32
CA THR A 132 -9.81 23.64 9.13
C THR A 132 -9.03 23.70 7.81
N LYS A 133 -7.70 23.69 7.86
CA LYS A 133 -6.79 23.69 6.70
C LYS A 133 -5.90 22.46 6.73
N PRO A 134 -5.37 22.00 5.58
CA PRO A 134 -4.40 20.91 5.56
C PRO A 134 -3.14 21.19 6.40
N LEU A 135 -2.48 20.09 6.78
CA LEU A 135 -1.13 20.01 7.34
C LEU A 135 -0.07 19.81 6.24
N PHE A 136 -0.41 19.08 5.18
CA PHE A 136 0.49 18.75 4.07
C PHE A 136 -0.29 18.55 2.76
N ASP A 137 0.39 18.73 1.63
CA ASP A 137 -0.16 18.59 0.27
C ASP A 137 0.29 17.28 -0.40
N THR A 138 1.32 16.63 0.13
CA THR A 138 1.84 15.32 -0.29
C THR A 138 2.13 14.47 0.94
N VAL A 139 1.70 13.21 0.93
CA VAL A 139 2.08 12.21 1.94
C VAL A 139 3.53 11.80 1.70
N GLY A 140 4.42 12.09 2.64
CA GLY A 140 5.78 11.53 2.69
C GLY A 140 5.85 10.27 3.54
N GLN A 141 6.42 9.18 3.00
CA GLN A 141 6.70 7.94 3.74
C GLN A 141 8.08 7.41 3.36
N HIS A 142 8.85 6.91 4.33
CA HIS A 142 10.08 6.16 4.05
C HIS A 142 9.71 4.68 4.00
N VAL A 143 10.19 3.95 2.99
CA VAL A 143 9.65 2.62 2.66
C VAL A 143 10.71 1.51 2.68
N TYR A 144 11.78 1.69 3.47
CA TYR A 144 12.73 0.60 3.70
C TYR A 144 12.01 -0.65 4.22
N GLN A 145 12.45 -1.80 3.74
CA GLN A 145 11.99 -3.09 4.24
C GLN A 145 12.48 -3.31 5.67
N ASN A 146 11.86 -4.24 6.40
CA ASN A 146 12.22 -4.52 7.78
C ASN A 146 13.66 -5.05 7.91
N SER A 147 14.12 -5.73 6.85
CA SER A 147 15.52 -6.07 6.58
C SER A 147 15.80 -5.91 5.09
N PHE A 148 17.02 -5.53 4.71
CA PHE A 148 17.42 -5.45 3.30
C PHE A 148 17.34 -6.79 2.55
N ARG A 149 17.21 -7.92 3.27
CA ARG A 149 16.98 -9.25 2.70
C ARG A 149 15.54 -9.47 2.22
N GLU A 150 14.60 -8.64 2.63
CA GLU A 150 13.20 -8.74 2.23
C GLU A 150 12.98 -8.17 0.83
N ARG A 151 12.00 -8.73 0.12
CA ARG A 151 11.59 -8.23 -1.20
C ARG A 151 10.77 -6.95 -1.05
N PRO A 152 10.79 -6.02 -2.03
CA PRO A 152 10.03 -4.77 -1.93
C PRO A 152 8.53 -5.03 -2.02
N PHE A 153 8.13 -6.12 -2.69
CA PHE A 153 6.75 -6.57 -2.83
C PHE A 153 6.30 -7.54 -1.71
N LEU A 154 7.08 -7.71 -0.63
CA LEU A 154 6.61 -8.40 0.56
C LEU A 154 5.58 -7.55 1.30
N ILE A 155 4.44 -8.16 1.66
CA ILE A 155 3.38 -7.52 2.42
C ILE A 155 3.42 -8.04 3.86
N HIS A 156 3.55 -7.14 4.83
CA HIS A 156 3.49 -7.45 6.25
C HIS A 156 2.04 -7.43 6.72
N THR A 157 1.40 -8.60 6.76
CA THR A 157 0.01 -8.74 7.20
C THR A 157 -0.19 -8.54 8.71
N VAL A 158 0.89 -8.65 9.48
CA VAL A 158 0.91 -8.46 10.94
C VAL A 158 1.88 -7.34 11.31
N GLY A 159 1.60 -6.66 12.42
CA GLY A 159 2.46 -5.61 12.97
C GLY A 159 2.25 -4.24 12.31
N THR A 160 3.04 -3.29 12.77
CA THR A 160 2.84 -1.86 12.51
C THR A 160 3.86 -1.25 11.54
N VAL A 161 4.69 -2.09 10.92
CA VAL A 161 5.62 -1.69 9.86
C VAL A 161 4.84 -1.26 8.61
N ILE A 162 5.32 -0.20 7.96
CA ILE A 162 4.88 0.23 6.63
C ILE A 162 6.13 0.28 5.74
N ALA A 163 6.46 -0.84 5.10
CA ALA A 163 7.45 -0.92 4.03
C ALA A 163 6.79 -0.69 2.67
N GLU A 164 7.55 -0.75 1.57
CA GLU A 164 7.04 -0.47 0.22
C GLU A 164 5.84 -1.37 -0.18
N GLY A 165 5.90 -2.66 0.16
CA GLY A 165 4.82 -3.59 -0.12
C GLY A 165 3.55 -3.35 0.72
N ASP A 166 3.65 -2.57 1.80
CA ASP A 166 2.56 -2.27 2.73
C ASP A 166 1.73 -1.04 2.31
N TRP A 167 1.78 -0.65 1.03
CA TRP A 167 1.03 0.49 0.49
C TRP A 167 -0.45 0.51 0.90
N ASN A 168 -1.13 -0.63 0.86
CA ASN A 168 -2.53 -0.74 1.31
C ASN A 168 -2.69 -0.37 2.79
N LYS A 169 -1.75 -0.77 3.65
CA LYS A 169 -1.74 -0.45 5.08
C LYS A 169 -1.50 1.04 5.29
N LEU A 170 -0.62 1.67 4.52
CA LEU A 170 -0.40 3.12 4.55
C LEU A 170 -1.68 3.88 4.21
N VAL A 171 -2.31 3.54 3.08
CA VAL A 171 -3.56 4.18 2.64
C VAL A 171 -4.65 4.03 3.70
N GLN A 172 -4.87 2.81 4.21
CA GLN A 172 -5.86 2.59 5.26
C GLN A 172 -5.56 3.41 6.53
N THR A 173 -4.30 3.44 6.96
CA THR A 173 -3.88 4.19 8.16
C THR A 173 -4.16 5.68 8.02
N LEU A 174 -3.87 6.25 6.85
CA LEU A 174 -4.15 7.66 6.55
C LEU A 174 -5.65 7.95 6.54
N GLN A 175 -6.44 7.06 5.93
CA GLN A 175 -7.90 7.18 5.93
C GLN A 175 -8.47 7.13 7.34
N ASP A 176 -8.05 6.17 8.16
CA ASP A 176 -8.48 6.05 9.56
C ASP A 176 -8.13 7.31 10.36
N ALA A 177 -6.92 7.84 10.19
CA ALA A 177 -6.43 9.00 10.92
C ALA A 177 -7.21 10.28 10.57
N PHE A 178 -7.43 10.54 9.27
CA PHE A 178 -7.88 11.84 8.76
C PHE A 178 -9.31 11.87 8.22
N ALA A 179 -10.05 10.76 8.23
CA ALA A 179 -11.45 10.72 7.79
C ALA A 179 -12.31 11.81 8.44
N GLY A 180 -13.05 12.58 7.65
CA GLY A 180 -13.91 13.66 8.14
C GLY A 180 -13.17 14.89 8.67
N THR A 181 -11.86 15.01 8.42
CA THR A 181 -11.08 16.22 8.73
C THR A 181 -10.82 17.06 7.46
N ALA A 182 -10.22 18.24 7.62
CA ALA A 182 -9.81 19.08 6.49
C ALA A 182 -8.54 18.58 5.77
N GLN A 183 -7.81 17.60 6.33
CA GLN A 183 -6.66 16.99 5.67
C GLN A 183 -7.16 15.93 4.69
N SER A 184 -6.99 16.20 3.40
CA SER A 184 -7.23 15.18 2.37
C SER A 184 -6.13 14.12 2.39
N VAL A 185 -6.48 12.87 2.10
CA VAL A 185 -5.55 11.74 2.06
C VAL A 185 -5.85 10.82 0.87
N PRO A 186 -4.87 10.02 0.40
CA PRO A 186 -5.09 9.01 -0.63
C PRO A 186 -6.19 8.01 -0.25
N GLY A 187 -6.94 7.52 -1.25
CA GLY A 187 -7.88 6.40 -1.10
C GLY A 187 -9.29 6.66 -1.67
N PRO A 188 -10.19 5.66 -1.56
CA PRO A 188 -11.58 5.78 -2.02
C PRO A 188 -12.26 7.05 -1.48
N GLY A 189 -12.87 7.84 -2.37
CA GLY A 189 -13.56 9.09 -2.01
C GLY A 189 -12.75 10.38 -2.25
N CYS A 190 -11.48 10.28 -2.67
CA CYS A 190 -10.78 11.45 -3.22
C CYS A 190 -11.04 11.57 -4.73
N ASP A 191 -11.52 12.75 -5.16
CA ASP A 191 -11.74 13.11 -6.58
C ASP A 191 -10.42 13.65 -7.22
N VAL A 192 -10.48 14.59 -8.18
CA VAL A 192 -9.39 15.09 -9.04
C VAL A 192 -8.21 15.79 -8.31
N SER A 193 -8.16 15.75 -6.97
CA SER A 193 -7.25 16.49 -6.09
C SER A 193 -6.65 15.58 -4.98
N CYS A 194 -6.47 14.28 -5.24
CA CYS A 194 -5.87 13.41 -4.24
C CYS A 194 -4.45 13.88 -3.89
N VAL A 195 -4.16 13.94 -2.59
CA VAL A 195 -2.81 14.12 -2.05
C VAL A 195 -1.97 12.93 -2.54
N PRO A 196 -0.86 13.14 -3.29
CA PRO A 196 -0.02 12.05 -3.75
C PRO A 196 0.80 11.47 -2.59
N ILE A 197 1.30 10.25 -2.77
CA ILE A 197 2.26 9.59 -1.88
C ILE A 197 3.64 9.69 -2.51
N TRP A 198 4.62 10.20 -1.78
CA TRP A 198 6.02 10.16 -2.16
C TRP A 198 6.75 9.24 -1.20
N TYR A 199 7.43 8.25 -1.77
CA TYR A 199 8.41 7.46 -1.06
C TYR A 199 9.70 8.25 -1.00
N LEU A 200 9.94 8.90 0.14
CA LEU A 200 11.02 9.88 0.31
C LEU A 200 12.37 9.23 0.53
N GLU A 201 12.37 7.99 1.01
CA GLU A 201 13.57 7.18 1.16
C GLU A 201 13.26 5.71 0.89
N SER A 202 14.08 5.10 0.05
CA SER A 202 14.12 3.68 -0.27
C SER A 202 15.54 3.31 -0.64
N GLY A 203 15.98 2.08 -0.34
CA GLY A 203 17.30 1.62 -0.72
C GLY A 203 17.65 0.29 -0.07
N PHE A 204 18.73 -0.33 -0.54
CA PHE A 204 19.19 -1.64 -0.10
C PHE A 204 20.69 -1.59 0.20
N GLN A 205 21.10 -1.97 1.41
CA GLN A 205 22.52 -1.99 1.77
C GLN A 205 23.21 -3.21 1.18
N THR A 206 24.31 -2.99 0.48
CA THR A 206 25.08 -4.03 -0.21
C THR A 206 26.34 -4.41 0.54
N ALA A 207 26.76 -5.66 0.40
CA ALA A 207 28.03 -6.12 0.90
C ALA A 207 29.14 -5.47 0.08
N VAL A 208 30.12 -4.88 0.78
CA VAL A 208 31.28 -4.29 0.12
C VAL A 208 32.08 -5.40 -0.57
N PRO A 209 32.35 -5.30 -1.88
CA PRO A 209 33.20 -6.25 -2.58
C PRO A 209 34.57 -6.36 -1.90
N PRO A 210 35.15 -7.57 -1.73
CA PRO A 210 36.42 -7.75 -1.01
C PRO A 210 37.56 -6.85 -1.49
N GLU A 211 37.63 -6.60 -2.80
CA GLU A 211 38.63 -5.72 -3.42
C GLU A 211 38.44 -4.23 -3.10
N LYS A 212 37.25 -3.83 -2.62
CA LYS A 212 36.93 -2.46 -2.19
C LYS A 212 36.93 -2.28 -0.68
N ALA A 213 37.09 -3.35 0.11
CA ALA A 213 37.01 -3.32 1.57
C ALA A 213 37.95 -2.27 2.20
N GLY A 214 39.11 -2.01 1.58
CA GLY A 214 40.07 -1.00 2.06
C GLY A 214 39.59 0.46 1.98
N TYR A 215 38.48 0.74 1.28
CA TYR A 215 37.86 2.08 1.25
C TYR A 215 36.91 2.32 2.42
N TYR A 216 36.62 1.29 3.22
CA TYR A 216 35.60 1.34 4.26
C TYR A 216 36.20 1.13 5.64
N THR A 217 35.54 1.69 6.64
CA THR A 217 35.93 1.66 8.05
C THR A 217 34.70 1.39 8.92
N GLY A 218 34.88 1.09 10.21
CA GLY A 218 33.75 0.88 11.13
C GLY A 218 33.17 -0.53 11.09
N THR A 219 31.90 -0.67 11.49
CA THR A 219 31.20 -1.96 11.58
C THR A 219 29.83 -1.84 10.96
N GLU A 220 29.52 -2.80 10.11
CA GLU A 220 28.25 -2.95 9.43
C GLU A 220 27.10 -3.04 10.45
N ASN A 221 26.09 -2.16 10.31
CA ASN A 221 24.98 -2.03 11.24
C ASN A 221 23.71 -2.77 10.77
N SER A 222 23.77 -3.38 9.59
CA SER A 222 22.68 -4.10 8.96
C SER A 222 23.14 -5.47 8.45
N VAL A 223 22.22 -6.29 7.95
CA VAL A 223 22.63 -7.48 7.19
C VAL A 223 22.61 -7.11 5.70
N PRO A 224 23.77 -6.93 5.07
CA PRO A 224 23.82 -6.51 3.68
C PRO A 224 23.40 -7.64 2.74
N ILE A 225 22.91 -7.26 1.56
CA ILE A 225 22.68 -8.18 0.44
C ILE A 225 23.89 -8.18 -0.51
N PRO A 226 24.08 -9.19 -1.36
CA PRO A 226 25.14 -9.15 -2.37
C PRO A 226 25.07 -7.88 -3.25
N ASP A 227 26.23 -7.32 -3.60
CA ASP A 227 26.32 -6.24 -4.60
C ASP A 227 25.79 -6.72 -5.97
N PHE A 228 26.15 -7.94 -6.35
CA PHE A 228 25.67 -8.56 -7.59
C PHE A 228 25.49 -10.07 -7.41
N ALA A 229 24.35 -10.61 -7.86
CA ALA A 229 24.04 -12.03 -7.84
C ALA A 229 23.64 -12.59 -9.21
N GLY A 230 23.86 -11.84 -10.30
CA GLY A 230 23.44 -12.24 -11.65
C GLY A 230 22.00 -11.83 -12.01
N GLY A 231 21.28 -11.20 -11.08
CA GLY A 231 19.86 -10.88 -11.23
C GLY A 231 18.93 -12.07 -11.22
N GLU A 232 17.67 -11.85 -11.62
CA GLU A 232 16.61 -12.86 -11.63
C GLU A 232 15.87 -12.91 -12.96
N ALA A 233 15.14 -14.01 -13.16
CA ALA A 233 14.22 -14.13 -14.27
C ALA A 233 13.20 -12.97 -14.27
N GLU A 234 13.01 -12.39 -15.45
CA GLU A 234 12.09 -11.28 -15.67
C GLU A 234 10.72 -11.78 -16.15
N PHE A 235 9.68 -10.98 -15.91
CA PHE A 235 8.35 -11.20 -16.48
C PHE A 235 8.44 -11.37 -18.01
N PRO A 236 7.77 -12.38 -18.62
CA PRO A 236 6.64 -13.16 -18.10
C PRO A 236 6.97 -14.47 -17.38
N ASN A 237 8.23 -14.70 -16.96
CA ASN A 237 8.58 -15.90 -16.19
C ASN A 237 8.06 -15.83 -14.75
N THR A 238 7.90 -16.99 -14.10
CA THR A 238 7.46 -17.11 -12.70
C THR A 238 8.26 -16.21 -11.77
N SER A 239 7.54 -15.46 -10.94
CA SER A 239 8.16 -14.57 -9.97
C SER A 239 8.72 -15.37 -8.78
N PRO A 240 9.83 -14.91 -8.17
CA PRO A 240 10.29 -15.45 -6.90
C PRO A 240 9.22 -15.21 -5.80
N LEU A 241 9.22 -16.04 -4.77
CA LEU A 241 8.35 -15.84 -3.61
C LEU A 241 8.71 -14.52 -2.90
N ALA A 242 7.71 -13.81 -2.40
CA ALA A 242 7.93 -12.59 -1.64
C ALA A 242 8.78 -12.79 -0.38
N THR A 243 8.81 -14.01 0.14
CA THR A 243 9.60 -14.43 1.31
C THR A 243 10.98 -14.99 0.96
N SER A 244 11.32 -15.12 -0.33
CA SER A 244 12.66 -15.57 -0.70
C SER A 244 13.70 -14.46 -0.45
N PRO A 245 14.94 -14.80 -0.10
CA PRO A 245 15.98 -13.80 0.11
C PRO A 245 16.18 -12.90 -1.10
N ALA A 246 16.39 -11.60 -0.86
CA ALA A 246 16.77 -10.64 -1.88
C ALA A 246 18.10 -11.04 -2.55
N PRO A 247 18.22 -10.97 -3.90
CA PRO A 247 19.38 -11.48 -4.62
C PRO A 247 20.52 -10.45 -4.69
N ASP A 248 20.23 -9.23 -5.15
CA ASP A 248 21.17 -8.12 -5.27
C ASP A 248 20.43 -6.77 -5.32
N GLN A 249 21.16 -5.68 -5.06
CA GLN A 249 20.60 -4.32 -4.99
C GLN A 249 19.99 -3.86 -6.31
N ALA A 250 20.62 -4.16 -7.46
CA ALA A 250 20.09 -3.76 -8.75
C ALA A 250 18.73 -4.42 -9.05
N THR A 251 18.54 -5.68 -8.69
CA THR A 251 17.28 -6.40 -8.85
C THR A 251 16.21 -5.86 -7.89
N GLN A 252 16.59 -5.62 -6.65
CA GLN A 252 15.70 -5.03 -5.65
C GLN A 252 15.21 -3.62 -6.06
N LEU A 253 16.12 -2.75 -6.50
CA LEU A 253 15.78 -1.40 -6.96
C LEU A 253 14.88 -1.43 -8.21
N ARG A 254 15.09 -2.39 -9.12
CA ARG A 254 14.19 -2.60 -10.27
C ARG A 254 12.78 -2.96 -9.82
N TYR A 255 12.62 -3.88 -8.87
CA TYR A 255 11.31 -4.22 -8.32
C TYR A 255 10.67 -3.03 -7.61
N ALA A 256 11.41 -2.32 -6.75
CA ALA A 256 10.94 -1.14 -6.04
C ALA A 256 10.42 -0.07 -7.00
N VAL A 257 11.24 0.36 -7.97
CA VAL A 257 10.82 1.40 -8.93
C VAL A 257 9.57 0.99 -9.73
N ARG A 258 9.48 -0.28 -10.16
CA ARG A 258 8.29 -0.75 -10.89
C ARG A 258 7.06 -0.86 -9.99
N LEU A 259 7.24 -1.31 -8.74
CA LEU A 259 6.17 -1.41 -7.76
C LEU A 259 5.61 -0.04 -7.41
N ALA A 260 6.47 0.91 -7.04
CA ALA A 260 6.09 2.30 -6.79
C ALA A 260 5.37 2.94 -8.00
N TYR A 261 5.81 2.64 -9.24
CA TYR A 261 5.13 3.11 -10.45
C TYR A 261 3.70 2.56 -10.59
N CYS A 262 3.46 1.33 -10.13
CA CYS A 262 2.16 0.66 -10.26
C CYS A 262 1.23 0.88 -9.07
N GLN A 263 1.75 1.30 -7.92
CA GLN A 263 0.96 1.56 -6.72
C GLN A 263 0.10 2.83 -6.88
N PRO A 264 -1.22 2.76 -6.64
CA PRO A 264 -2.07 3.93 -6.77
C PRO A 264 -1.66 5.09 -5.85
N TYR A 265 -1.84 6.32 -6.32
CA TYR A 265 -1.48 7.58 -5.65
C TYR A 265 0.03 7.82 -5.44
N VAL A 266 0.90 6.84 -5.69
CA VAL A 266 2.34 7.03 -5.60
C VAL A 266 2.82 7.90 -6.77
N GLY A 267 3.37 9.06 -6.43
CA GLY A 267 3.82 10.08 -7.38
C GLY A 267 5.34 10.14 -7.55
N ALA A 268 6.09 9.59 -6.59
CA ALA A 268 7.55 9.58 -6.63
C ALA A 268 8.14 8.51 -5.69
N ILE A 269 9.30 8.00 -6.07
CA ILE A 269 10.18 7.18 -5.22
C ILE A 269 11.60 7.75 -5.30
N PHE A 270 12.22 7.86 -4.13
CA PHE A 270 13.52 8.46 -3.95
C PHE A 270 14.46 7.32 -3.52
N ASN A 271 15.45 7.03 -4.35
CA ASN A 271 16.53 6.16 -3.94
C ASN A 271 17.44 6.96 -3.00
N PHE A 272 17.44 6.58 -1.73
CA PHE A 272 18.24 7.21 -0.71
C PHE A 272 19.72 6.93 -0.96
N LEU A 273 20.53 7.99 -0.83
CA LEU A 273 21.97 8.06 -1.06
C LEU A 273 22.47 7.47 -2.40
N LEU A 274 22.79 8.37 -3.32
CA LEU A 274 23.45 8.02 -4.60
C LEU A 274 24.99 8.03 -4.49
N ARG A 275 25.51 8.29 -3.31
CA ARG A 275 26.94 8.31 -2.99
C ARG A 275 27.15 7.41 -1.78
N ASP A 276 28.15 6.57 -1.90
CA ASP A 276 28.59 5.65 -0.87
C ASP A 276 29.33 6.37 0.27
N GLU A 277 29.06 5.96 1.51
CA GLU A 277 29.74 6.43 2.71
C GLU A 277 30.87 5.48 3.11
N ALA A 278 32.03 6.03 3.46
CA ALA A 278 33.21 5.23 3.83
C ALA A 278 33.10 4.58 5.24
N ASP A 279 32.10 4.96 6.03
CA ASP A 279 31.81 4.33 7.31
C ASP A 279 30.75 3.24 7.08
N LEU A 280 31.02 2.00 7.51
CA LEU A 280 30.09 0.86 7.43
C LEU A 280 28.91 1.00 8.39
N GLY A 281 29.00 1.89 9.38
CA GLY A 281 27.84 2.34 10.13
C GLY A 281 26.96 3.34 9.34
N GLY A 282 27.46 3.84 8.22
CA GLY A 282 26.76 4.64 7.21
C GLY A 282 26.20 3.78 6.07
N TRP A 283 25.84 4.41 4.96
CA TRP A 283 25.11 3.75 3.86
C TRP A 283 25.97 3.42 2.63
N ALA A 284 25.76 2.22 2.06
CA ALA A 284 26.44 1.77 0.85
C ALA A 284 25.54 1.76 -0.41
N ALA A 285 26.04 2.35 -1.52
CA ALA A 285 25.25 2.68 -2.71
C ALA A 285 25.91 2.26 -4.04
N VAL A 286 25.31 1.31 -4.78
CA VAL A 286 25.71 0.98 -6.16
C VAL A 286 24.49 0.92 -7.09
N VAL A 287 24.41 1.82 -8.07
CA VAL A 287 23.32 1.81 -9.07
C VAL A 287 23.84 1.28 -10.40
N ALA A 288 23.40 0.09 -10.80
CA ALA A 288 23.65 -0.48 -12.12
C ALA A 288 22.42 -0.35 -13.05
N ASP A 289 22.69 -0.07 -14.31
CA ASP A 289 21.81 0.31 -15.43
C ASP A 289 20.32 -0.14 -15.37
N ALA A 290 19.43 0.81 -15.04
CA ALA A 290 17.98 0.65 -15.16
C ALA A 290 17.52 0.89 -16.61
N ASN A 291 17.70 -0.13 -17.46
CA ASN A 291 17.40 -0.03 -18.88
C ASN A 291 15.91 0.21 -19.17
N LYS A 292 15.58 1.12 -20.10
CA LYS A 292 14.21 1.51 -20.45
C LYS A 292 13.41 0.36 -21.07
N ARG A 293 12.65 -0.36 -20.24
CA ARG A 293 11.54 -1.22 -20.65
C ARG A 293 10.21 -0.57 -20.25
N THR A 294 9.16 -0.79 -21.02
CA THR A 294 7.79 -0.44 -20.62
C THR A 294 7.45 -1.17 -19.32
N ILE A 295 7.10 -0.43 -18.26
CA ILE A 295 6.69 -0.99 -16.97
C ILE A 295 5.26 -1.53 -17.13
N SER A 296 5.06 -2.82 -16.84
CA SER A 296 3.74 -3.45 -16.81
C SER A 296 3.19 -3.44 -15.39
N CYS A 297 1.96 -2.95 -15.24
CA CYS A 297 1.17 -3.04 -14.00
C CYS A 297 0.05 -4.09 -14.13
N ALA A 298 0.21 -5.06 -15.02
CA ALA A 298 -0.72 -6.17 -15.11
C ALA A 298 -0.67 -6.98 -13.82
N ALA A 299 -1.84 -7.37 -13.31
CA ALA A 299 -1.95 -8.29 -12.19
C ALA A 299 -1.23 -9.63 -12.52
N PRO A 300 -0.88 -10.44 -11.50
CA PRO A 300 -0.18 -11.69 -11.71
C PRO A 300 -0.87 -12.63 -12.70
N THR A 301 -0.08 -13.38 -13.47
CA THR A 301 -0.61 -14.47 -14.28
C THR A 301 -1.22 -15.57 -13.40
N ALA A 302 -2.14 -16.35 -13.96
CA ALA A 302 -2.73 -17.47 -13.24
C ALA A 302 -1.63 -18.49 -12.84
N PRO A 303 -1.64 -18.99 -11.60
CA PRO A 303 -0.83 -20.15 -11.21
C PRO A 303 -1.16 -21.38 -12.07
N SER A 304 -0.19 -22.28 -12.23
CA SER A 304 -0.35 -23.54 -12.96
C SER A 304 -0.10 -24.74 -12.05
N GLY A 305 -0.35 -25.96 -12.56
CA GLY A 305 0.02 -27.18 -11.84
C GLY A 305 -0.69 -27.40 -10.51
N LEU A 306 -1.88 -26.83 -10.30
CA LEU A 306 -2.63 -27.00 -9.04
C LEU A 306 -2.97 -28.49 -8.82
N GLY A 307 -2.34 -29.07 -7.81
CA GLY A 307 -2.57 -30.43 -7.33
C GLY A 307 -3.27 -30.44 -5.97
N VAL A 308 -3.95 -31.54 -5.67
CA VAL A 308 -4.67 -31.78 -4.42
C VAL A 308 -4.35 -33.16 -3.89
N GLU A 309 -4.05 -33.26 -2.61
CA GLU A 309 -3.77 -34.50 -1.89
C GLU A 309 -4.57 -34.51 -0.59
N LEU A 310 -5.11 -35.66 -0.21
CA LEU A 310 -5.72 -35.84 1.10
C LEU A 310 -4.67 -36.37 2.09
N SER A 311 -4.65 -35.83 3.29
CA SER A 311 -3.75 -36.27 4.36
C SER A 311 -4.41 -36.22 5.73
N GLY A 312 -3.99 -37.08 6.67
CA GLY A 312 -4.45 -37.05 8.06
C GLY A 312 -5.77 -37.79 8.33
N ASP A 313 -6.11 -37.88 9.62
CA ASP A 313 -7.39 -38.35 10.15
C ASP A 313 -7.76 -37.44 11.35
N PRO A 314 -8.76 -36.53 11.24
CA PRO A 314 -9.67 -36.35 10.11
C PRO A 314 -8.95 -35.87 8.81
N PRO A 315 -9.52 -36.14 7.63
CA PRO A 315 -8.89 -35.83 6.34
C PRO A 315 -8.80 -34.31 6.10
N GLU A 316 -7.59 -33.84 5.83
CA GLU A 316 -7.26 -32.48 5.40
C GLU A 316 -6.96 -32.45 3.90
N VAL A 317 -7.25 -31.33 3.23
CA VAL A 317 -6.91 -31.12 1.82
C VAL A 317 -5.62 -30.32 1.71
N LYS A 318 -4.56 -30.95 1.23
CA LYS A 318 -3.29 -30.30 0.93
C LYS A 318 -3.24 -29.89 -0.54
N LEU A 319 -2.98 -28.61 -0.78
CA LEU A 319 -2.87 -27.99 -2.10
C LEU A 319 -1.40 -27.67 -2.40
N SER A 320 -0.99 -27.84 -3.65
CA SER A 320 0.32 -27.40 -4.17
C SER A 320 0.18 -26.88 -5.60
N TRP A 321 0.98 -25.89 -5.99
CA TRP A 321 0.93 -25.30 -7.34
C TRP A 321 2.26 -24.67 -7.75
N ASP A 322 2.39 -24.38 -9.05
CA ASP A 322 3.49 -23.59 -9.59
C ASP A 322 3.15 -22.09 -9.55
N GLY A 323 4.15 -21.27 -9.22
CA GLY A 323 3.97 -19.83 -9.04
C GLY A 323 3.60 -19.06 -10.31
N GLY A 324 2.83 -17.98 -10.12
CA GLY A 324 2.50 -17.03 -11.18
C GLY A 324 3.64 -16.06 -11.49
N ALA A 325 3.45 -15.22 -12.50
CA ALA A 325 4.42 -14.23 -12.98
C ALA A 325 3.87 -12.80 -12.86
N SER A 326 4.70 -11.86 -12.45
CA SER A 326 4.40 -10.43 -12.39
C SER A 326 5.65 -9.58 -12.62
N ALA A 327 5.52 -8.46 -13.33
CA ALA A 327 6.61 -7.51 -13.55
C ALA A 327 6.99 -6.71 -12.29
N ILE A 328 6.11 -6.69 -11.29
CA ILE A 328 6.29 -6.02 -9.99
C ILE A 328 6.38 -7.02 -8.82
N GLY A 329 6.46 -8.32 -9.13
CA GLY A 329 6.49 -9.40 -8.14
C GLY A 329 5.10 -9.93 -7.76
N VAL A 330 5.06 -11.15 -7.24
CA VAL A 330 3.86 -11.78 -6.68
C VAL A 330 4.02 -11.80 -5.17
N SER A 331 3.12 -11.11 -4.47
CA SER A 331 3.17 -10.93 -3.02
C SER A 331 2.59 -12.10 -2.23
N GLY A 332 1.76 -12.92 -2.88
CA GLY A 332 1.21 -14.13 -2.32
C GLY A 332 0.06 -14.68 -3.17
N TYR A 333 -0.67 -15.63 -2.60
CA TYR A 333 -1.72 -16.38 -3.25
C TYR A 333 -2.99 -16.42 -2.40
N GLU A 334 -4.13 -16.31 -3.06
CA GLU A 334 -5.46 -16.53 -2.48
C GLU A 334 -5.95 -17.92 -2.86
N ILE A 335 -6.45 -18.65 -1.86
CA ILE A 335 -7.03 -19.98 -2.04
C ILE A 335 -8.54 -19.84 -2.08
N VAL A 336 -9.12 -20.32 -3.17
CA VAL A 336 -10.55 -20.23 -3.44
C VAL A 336 -11.15 -21.62 -3.44
N ARG A 337 -12.11 -21.88 -2.56
CA ARG A 337 -12.90 -23.11 -2.48
C ARG A 337 -14.34 -22.78 -2.85
N ASP A 338 -14.86 -23.44 -3.89
CA ASP A 338 -16.22 -23.25 -4.42
C ASP A 338 -16.57 -21.78 -4.71
N GLY A 339 -15.59 -21.03 -5.21
CA GLY A 339 -15.73 -19.60 -5.52
C GLY A 339 -15.54 -18.65 -4.34
N VAL A 340 -15.32 -19.15 -3.12
CA VAL A 340 -15.08 -18.35 -1.91
C VAL A 340 -13.61 -18.38 -1.51
N ASN A 341 -13.02 -17.22 -1.22
CA ASN A 341 -11.68 -17.15 -0.66
C ASN A 341 -11.68 -17.69 0.79
N ILE A 342 -10.91 -18.75 1.04
CA ILE A 342 -10.79 -19.39 2.37
C ILE A 342 -9.47 -19.07 3.07
N GLY A 343 -8.53 -18.41 2.39
CA GLY A 343 -7.22 -18.13 2.98
C GLY A 343 -6.23 -17.50 2.01
N ARG A 344 -5.15 -16.99 2.61
CA ARG A 344 -3.99 -16.45 1.89
C ARG A 344 -2.71 -17.10 2.38
N THR A 345 -1.74 -17.23 1.49
CA THR A 345 -0.39 -17.71 1.80
C THR A 345 0.65 -17.00 0.93
N THR A 346 1.88 -16.91 1.41
CA THR A 346 3.03 -16.47 0.61
C THR A 346 3.78 -17.65 -0.01
N GLY A 347 3.48 -18.88 0.41
CA GLY A 347 4.05 -20.11 -0.13
C GLY A 347 3.32 -20.62 -1.38
N LEU A 348 3.79 -21.76 -1.87
CA LEU A 348 3.20 -22.49 -3.01
C LEU A 348 2.37 -23.70 -2.56
N THR A 349 2.05 -23.75 -1.27
CA THR A 349 1.25 -24.80 -0.64
C THR A 349 0.27 -24.20 0.34
N PHE A 350 -0.84 -24.91 0.56
CA PHE A 350 -1.85 -24.56 1.55
C PHE A 350 -2.55 -25.83 2.04
N THR A 351 -2.87 -25.89 3.33
CA THR A 351 -3.64 -27.00 3.91
C THR A 351 -4.98 -26.48 4.40
N ASP A 352 -6.07 -27.04 3.85
CA ASP A 352 -7.43 -26.80 4.29
C ASP A 352 -7.91 -27.95 5.19
N ALA A 353 -7.92 -27.69 6.50
CA ALA A 353 -8.43 -28.62 7.53
C ALA A 353 -9.92 -28.40 7.85
N THR A 354 -10.62 -27.54 7.09
CA THR A 354 -12.02 -27.16 7.37
C THR A 354 -13.04 -27.90 6.52
N GLY A 355 -12.58 -28.87 5.71
CA GLY A 355 -13.44 -29.66 4.84
C GLY A 355 -14.40 -30.57 5.62
N ALA A 356 -15.65 -30.65 5.17
CA ALA A 356 -16.64 -31.54 5.73
C ALA A 356 -16.47 -32.97 5.17
N PRO A 357 -16.47 -34.01 6.01
CA PRO A 357 -16.46 -35.39 5.55
C PRO A 357 -17.59 -35.69 4.56
N GLY A 358 -17.28 -36.41 3.48
CA GLY A 358 -18.23 -36.75 2.40
C GLY A 358 -18.53 -35.62 1.41
N ALA A 359 -17.99 -34.42 1.60
CA ALA A 359 -18.18 -33.31 0.66
C ALA A 359 -17.20 -33.36 -0.53
N THR A 360 -17.64 -32.83 -1.67
CA THR A 360 -16.79 -32.58 -2.84
C THR A 360 -16.52 -31.08 -2.95
N TYR A 361 -15.26 -30.71 -3.12
CA TYR A 361 -14.81 -29.33 -3.22
C TYR A 361 -14.11 -29.06 -4.54
N SER A 362 -14.29 -27.85 -5.06
CA SER A 362 -13.52 -27.31 -6.17
C SER A 362 -12.56 -26.22 -5.67
N TYR A 363 -11.26 -26.45 -5.84
CA TYR A 363 -10.20 -25.51 -5.44
C TYR A 363 -9.63 -24.79 -6.66
N SER A 364 -9.34 -23.50 -6.50
CA SER A 364 -8.55 -22.71 -7.44
C SER A 364 -7.65 -21.75 -6.66
N VAL A 365 -6.55 -21.33 -7.29
CA VAL A 365 -5.59 -20.41 -6.67
C VAL A 365 -5.34 -19.23 -7.61
N ARG A 366 -5.17 -18.02 -7.08
CA ARG A 366 -4.70 -16.86 -7.84
C ARG A 366 -3.61 -16.10 -7.09
N GLY A 367 -2.66 -15.54 -7.83
CA GLY A 367 -1.66 -14.63 -7.27
C GLY A 367 -2.21 -13.21 -7.06
N TYR A 368 -1.67 -12.50 -6.07
CA TYR A 368 -1.89 -11.06 -5.88
C TYR A 368 -0.56 -10.32 -5.73
N ASP A 369 -0.57 -9.01 -5.97
CA ASP A 369 0.60 -8.14 -5.87
C ASP A 369 0.41 -6.99 -4.86
N ALA A 370 1.53 -6.32 -4.53
CA ALA A 370 1.57 -5.20 -3.59
C ALA A 370 1.11 -3.85 -4.17
N ALA A 371 0.63 -3.83 -5.41
CA ALA A 371 -0.09 -2.69 -6.00
C ALA A 371 -1.62 -2.87 -5.94
N GLY A 372 -2.10 -3.96 -5.33
CA GLY A 372 -3.53 -4.27 -5.22
C GLY A 372 -4.09 -5.06 -6.40
N GLY A 373 -3.24 -5.53 -7.31
CA GLY A 373 -3.64 -6.41 -8.41
C GLY A 373 -3.95 -7.83 -7.93
N SER A 374 -5.01 -8.41 -8.46
CA SER A 374 -5.37 -9.82 -8.28
C SER A 374 -5.48 -10.50 -9.64
N GLY A 375 -4.73 -11.60 -9.81
CA GLY A 375 -4.65 -12.35 -11.05
C GLY A 375 -5.90 -13.17 -11.37
N ASN A 376 -5.85 -13.87 -12.49
CA ASN A 376 -6.86 -14.87 -12.83
C ASN A 376 -6.67 -16.13 -11.96
N LEU A 377 -7.77 -16.87 -11.75
CA LEU A 377 -7.74 -18.18 -11.12
C LEU A 377 -7.00 -19.19 -12.00
N SER A 378 -6.30 -20.12 -11.36
CA SER A 378 -5.76 -21.34 -11.96
C SER A 378 -6.89 -22.20 -12.54
N ALA A 379 -6.53 -23.23 -13.31
CA ALA A 379 -7.43 -24.36 -13.51
C ALA A 379 -7.85 -24.94 -12.16
N ALA A 380 -9.11 -25.36 -12.07
CA ALA A 380 -9.67 -25.89 -10.84
C ALA A 380 -9.26 -27.36 -10.62
N ALA A 381 -8.98 -27.71 -9.36
CA ALA A 381 -8.77 -29.08 -8.93
C ALA A 381 -9.94 -29.52 -8.05
N ILE A 382 -10.49 -30.70 -8.31
CA ILE A 382 -11.67 -31.23 -7.62
C ILE A 382 -11.25 -32.39 -6.71
N VAL A 383 -11.73 -32.39 -5.48
CA VAL A 383 -11.46 -33.45 -4.49
C VAL A 383 -12.72 -33.80 -3.71
N SER A 384 -12.90 -35.07 -3.39
CA SER A 384 -13.97 -35.56 -2.52
C SER A 384 -13.38 -36.09 -1.23
N LEU A 385 -13.81 -35.57 -0.09
CA LEU A 385 -13.40 -36.09 1.21
C LEU A 385 -14.16 -37.38 1.51
N PRO A 386 -13.50 -38.37 2.14
CA PRO A 386 -14.18 -39.60 2.54
C PRO A 386 -15.29 -39.30 3.55
N ALA A 387 -16.40 -40.02 3.43
CA ALA A 387 -17.45 -40.00 4.44
C ALA A 387 -16.93 -40.68 5.73
N PRO A 388 -17.42 -40.27 6.92
CA PRO A 388 -17.06 -40.95 8.14
C PRO A 388 -17.57 -42.40 8.07
N PRO A 389 -16.86 -43.37 8.67
CA PRO A 389 -17.34 -44.74 8.72
C PRO A 389 -18.72 -44.78 9.40
N PRO A 390 -19.62 -45.68 8.97
CA PRO A 390 -20.91 -45.83 9.62
C PRO A 390 -20.73 -46.13 11.12
N PRO A 391 -21.64 -45.64 11.99
CA PRO A 391 -21.54 -45.92 13.42
C PRO A 391 -21.53 -47.44 13.65
N PRO A 392 -20.79 -47.92 14.66
CA PRO A 392 -20.81 -49.34 15.00
C PRO A 392 -22.24 -49.80 15.31
N PRO A 393 -22.59 -51.06 15.00
CA PRO A 393 -23.93 -51.57 15.29
C PRO A 393 -24.26 -51.40 16.79
N PRO A 394 -25.53 -51.10 17.14
CA PRO A 394 -25.92 -50.92 18.52
C PRO A 394 -25.57 -52.20 19.32
N PRO A 395 -25.07 -52.07 20.56
CA PRO A 395 -24.81 -53.24 21.39
C PRO A 395 -26.13 -54.02 21.59
N PRO A 396 -26.07 -55.36 21.68
CA PRO A 396 -27.25 -56.17 21.92
C PRO A 396 -27.96 -55.73 23.20
N PRO A 397 -29.30 -55.73 23.25
CA PRO A 397 -30.03 -55.35 24.45
C PRO A 397 -29.58 -56.24 25.62
N PRO A 398 -29.33 -55.66 26.80
CA PRO A 398 -28.95 -56.46 27.96
C PRO A 398 -30.09 -57.45 28.31
N PRO A 399 -29.77 -58.66 28.78
CA PRO A 399 -30.78 -59.61 29.24
C PRO A 399 -31.63 -59.02 30.37
N PRO A 400 -32.93 -59.37 30.46
CA PRO A 400 -33.81 -58.83 31.50
C PRO A 400 -33.27 -59.18 32.89
N PRO A 401 -33.25 -58.22 33.84
CA PRO A 401 -32.66 -58.44 35.14
C PRO A 401 -33.49 -59.43 35.99
N PRO A 402 -32.85 -60.32 36.76
CA PRO A 402 -33.50 -61.10 37.82
C PRO A 402 -33.94 -60.21 39.00
N PRO A 403 -34.93 -60.64 39.81
CA PRO A 403 -35.53 -59.80 40.85
C PRO A 403 -34.52 -59.44 41.97
N PRO A 404 -34.62 -58.24 42.56
CA PRO A 404 -33.58 -57.72 43.46
C PRO A 404 -33.68 -58.30 44.88
N PRO A 405 -32.55 -58.67 45.51
CA PRO A 405 -32.43 -58.74 46.97
C PRO A 405 -32.23 -57.35 47.59
N PRO A 406 -32.54 -57.16 48.89
CA PRO A 406 -32.60 -55.85 49.54
C PRO A 406 -31.20 -55.21 49.71
N PRO A 407 -31.07 -53.88 49.61
CA PRO A 407 -29.77 -53.20 49.66
C PRO A 407 -29.31 -52.93 51.11
N PRO A 408 -28.02 -53.12 51.43
CA PRO A 408 -27.35 -52.39 52.49
C PRO A 408 -26.95 -50.99 52.00
N THR A 409 -27.19 -50.00 52.85
CA THR A 409 -26.88 -48.57 52.61
C THR A 409 -25.37 -48.31 52.49
N ALA A 410 -24.95 -47.71 51.37
CA ALA A 410 -23.63 -47.09 51.20
C ALA A 410 -23.75 -45.55 51.30
N PRO A 411 -22.74 -44.87 51.86
CA PRO A 411 -22.76 -43.42 52.08
C PRO A 411 -22.58 -42.61 50.78
N PRO A 412 -23.02 -41.33 50.74
CA PRO A 412 -23.01 -40.52 49.52
C PRO A 412 -21.58 -40.18 49.05
N PRO A 413 -21.31 -40.20 47.73
CA PRO A 413 -20.07 -39.69 47.17
C PRO A 413 -20.02 -38.16 47.19
N PRO A 414 -18.82 -37.54 47.32
CA PRO A 414 -18.66 -36.09 47.30
C PRO A 414 -18.96 -35.49 45.90
N PRO A 415 -19.37 -34.21 45.84
CA PRO A 415 -19.75 -33.56 44.58
C PRO A 415 -18.54 -33.36 43.64
N PRO A 416 -18.74 -33.44 42.32
CA PRO A 416 -17.70 -33.18 41.33
C PRO A 416 -17.33 -31.69 41.27
N PRO A 417 -16.06 -31.35 40.96
CA PRO A 417 -15.64 -29.97 40.80
C PRO A 417 -16.30 -29.29 39.59
N PRO A 418 -16.51 -27.96 39.64
CA PRO A 418 -17.17 -27.23 38.57
C PRO A 418 -16.32 -27.19 37.28
N PRO A 419 -16.96 -27.15 36.10
CA PRO A 419 -16.27 -27.05 34.82
C PRO A 419 -15.59 -25.68 34.65
N PRO A 420 -14.46 -25.60 33.92
CA PRO A 420 -13.81 -24.33 33.62
C PRO A 420 -14.69 -23.43 32.73
N PRO A 421 -14.55 -22.10 32.83
CA PRO A 421 -15.34 -21.17 32.03
C PRO A 421 -15.00 -21.28 30.54
N PRO A 422 -15.99 -21.05 29.64
CA PRO A 422 -15.77 -21.09 28.21
C PRO A 422 -14.84 -19.95 27.75
N PRO A 423 -14.04 -20.16 26.69
CA PRO A 423 -13.22 -19.11 26.11
C PRO A 423 -14.10 -17.98 25.55
N PRO A 424 -13.60 -16.73 25.54
CA PRO A 424 -14.35 -15.60 25.00
C PRO A 424 -14.62 -15.79 23.49
N PRO A 425 -15.73 -15.24 22.96
CA PRO A 425 -16.09 -15.38 21.55
C PRO A 425 -14.99 -14.81 20.65
N ALA A 426 -14.62 -15.55 19.61
CA ALA A 426 -13.77 -15.04 18.55
C ALA A 426 -14.43 -13.79 17.91
N ALA A 427 -13.62 -12.75 17.69
CA ALA A 427 -14.07 -11.55 17.00
C ALA A 427 -14.62 -11.91 15.60
N PRO A 428 -15.70 -11.26 15.15
CA PRO A 428 -16.27 -11.54 13.84
C PRO A 428 -15.26 -11.19 12.73
N PRO A 429 -15.15 -12.01 11.67
CA PRO A 429 -14.26 -11.73 10.56
C PRO A 429 -14.69 -10.43 9.86
N LEU A 430 -13.71 -9.57 9.60
CA LEU A 430 -13.90 -8.33 8.85
C LEU A 430 -14.39 -8.67 7.43
N ALA A 431 -15.45 -7.97 7.00
CA ALA A 431 -16.01 -8.14 5.66
C ALA A 431 -14.98 -7.82 4.57
N PRO A 432 -14.99 -8.56 3.44
CA PRO A 432 -14.05 -8.32 2.36
C PRO A 432 -14.30 -6.94 1.71
N PRO A 433 -13.25 -6.19 1.36
CA PRO A 433 -13.39 -4.93 0.64
C PRO A 433 -13.96 -5.17 -0.78
N PRO A 434 -14.74 -4.22 -1.32
CA PRO A 434 -15.32 -4.36 -2.65
C PRO A 434 -14.23 -4.38 -3.74
N PRO A 435 -14.45 -5.11 -4.85
CA PRO A 435 -13.47 -5.24 -5.91
C PRO A 435 -13.26 -3.90 -6.64
N PHE A 436 -11.99 -3.46 -6.69
CA PHE A 436 -11.58 -2.33 -7.53
C PHE A 436 -11.42 -2.75 -8.99
N THR A 437 -12.05 -1.99 -9.89
CA THR A 437 -11.90 -2.10 -11.34
C THR A 437 -10.63 -1.39 -11.86
N PRO A 438 -9.99 -1.87 -12.95
CA PRO A 438 -8.59 -1.60 -13.27
C PRO A 438 -8.30 -0.25 -13.97
N THR A 439 -7.06 0.25 -13.80
CA THR A 439 -6.42 1.44 -14.43
C THR A 439 -5.47 1.03 -15.60
N PRO A 440 -4.60 1.88 -16.17
CA PRO A 440 -4.87 3.03 -17.03
C PRO A 440 -4.26 2.92 -18.47
N ASP A 441 -3.86 1.74 -18.94
CA ASP A 441 -3.49 1.53 -20.36
C ASP A 441 -4.69 1.27 -21.29
N ARG A 442 -5.89 1.12 -20.69
CA ARG A 442 -7.16 0.97 -21.42
C ARG A 442 -7.91 2.28 -21.64
N ILE A 443 -7.40 3.41 -21.14
CA ILE A 443 -8.08 4.71 -21.23
C ILE A 443 -7.85 5.31 -22.63
N ARG A 444 -8.88 5.19 -23.49
CA ARG A 444 -8.90 5.76 -24.84
C ARG A 444 -9.85 6.96 -24.87
N CYS A 445 -9.48 8.00 -25.63
CA CYS A 445 -10.42 9.06 -25.99
C CYS A 445 -11.53 8.45 -26.87
N ARG A 446 -12.74 8.30 -26.33
CA ARG A 446 -13.92 7.87 -27.09
C ARG A 446 -14.72 9.10 -27.46
N VAL A 447 -14.65 9.54 -28.72
CA VAL A 447 -15.25 10.81 -29.13
C VAL A 447 -16.77 10.78 -28.89
N PRO A 448 -17.33 11.60 -28.00
CA PRO A 448 -18.74 11.52 -27.64
C PRO A 448 -19.65 12.16 -28.70
N ARG A 449 -20.92 11.72 -28.77
CA ARG A 449 -21.94 12.40 -29.57
C ARG A 449 -22.35 13.70 -28.88
N VAL A 450 -21.91 14.83 -29.42
CA VAL A 450 -22.16 16.16 -28.83
C VAL A 450 -22.93 17.11 -29.75
N SER A 451 -23.27 16.71 -30.98
CA SER A 451 -24.09 17.51 -31.89
C SER A 451 -25.44 17.84 -31.26
N GLY A 452 -25.86 19.11 -31.35
CA GLY A 452 -27.09 19.62 -30.75
C GLY A 452 -26.99 20.02 -29.27
N LEU A 453 -25.89 19.70 -28.58
CA LEU A 453 -25.68 20.11 -27.18
C LEU A 453 -25.18 21.56 -27.07
N ALA A 454 -25.47 22.20 -25.94
CA ALA A 454 -24.86 23.49 -25.59
C ALA A 454 -23.34 23.34 -25.43
N LEU A 455 -22.57 24.36 -25.84
CA LEU A 455 -21.11 24.30 -25.86
C LEU A 455 -20.51 23.86 -24.51
N ALA A 456 -20.93 24.46 -23.40
CA ALA A 456 -20.44 24.10 -22.07
C ALA A 456 -20.65 22.61 -21.73
N ARG A 457 -21.81 22.05 -22.12
CA ARG A 457 -22.10 20.62 -21.90
C ARG A 457 -21.30 19.71 -22.83
N ALA A 458 -21.05 20.15 -24.06
CA ALA A 458 -20.20 19.43 -25.01
C ALA A 458 -18.73 19.38 -24.54
N GLU A 459 -18.19 20.49 -24.03
CA GLU A 459 -16.84 20.57 -23.49
C GLU A 459 -16.65 19.65 -22.28
N ALA A 460 -17.62 19.65 -21.36
CA ALA A 460 -17.61 18.76 -20.20
C ALA A 460 -17.61 17.28 -20.61
N LEU A 461 -18.44 16.89 -21.59
CA LEU A 461 -18.50 15.51 -22.07
C LEU A 461 -17.21 15.08 -22.78
N ILE A 462 -16.60 15.95 -23.59
CA ILE A 462 -15.33 15.64 -24.27
C ILE A 462 -14.22 15.37 -23.26
N ARG A 463 -14.11 16.20 -22.20
CA ARG A 463 -13.12 16.01 -21.13
C ARG A 463 -13.38 14.72 -20.35
N ARG A 464 -14.65 14.43 -20.02
CA ARG A 464 -15.06 13.19 -19.33
C ARG A 464 -14.80 11.92 -20.16
N SER A 465 -14.87 12.00 -21.48
CA SER A 465 -14.57 10.87 -22.38
C SER A 465 -13.07 10.71 -22.70
N HIS A 466 -12.20 11.28 -21.85
CA HIS A 466 -10.74 11.21 -21.96
C HIS A 466 -10.16 11.83 -23.24
N CYS A 467 -10.88 12.76 -23.86
CA CYS A 467 -10.43 13.55 -24.99
C CYS A 467 -10.01 14.96 -24.55
N SER A 468 -9.17 15.63 -25.33
CA SER A 468 -8.85 17.05 -25.13
C SER A 468 -9.66 17.94 -26.06
N LEU A 469 -9.96 19.16 -25.63
CA LEU A 469 -10.70 20.12 -26.44
C LEU A 469 -9.76 20.70 -27.52
N GLY A 470 -10.18 20.57 -28.77
CA GLY A 470 -9.50 21.11 -29.94
C GLY A 470 -10.02 22.51 -30.32
N LYS A 471 -9.88 22.87 -31.60
CA LYS A 471 -10.32 24.18 -32.10
C LYS A 471 -11.85 24.27 -32.08
N ILE A 472 -12.38 25.40 -31.61
CA ILE A 472 -13.81 25.72 -31.70
C ILE A 472 -14.00 26.75 -32.82
N ARG A 473 -14.80 26.41 -33.82
CA ARG A 473 -15.23 27.32 -34.89
C ARG A 473 -16.71 27.65 -34.73
N ARG A 474 -17.14 28.77 -35.31
CA ARG A 474 -18.55 29.19 -35.28
C ARG A 474 -19.10 29.34 -36.70
N GLN A 475 -20.31 28.85 -36.94
CA GLN A 475 -20.98 28.89 -38.25
C GLN A 475 -22.48 29.16 -38.08
N TYR A 476 -23.12 29.84 -39.04
CA TYR A 476 -24.58 29.98 -39.05
C TYR A 476 -25.27 28.64 -39.38
N SER A 477 -26.40 28.36 -38.74
CA SER A 477 -27.19 27.15 -39.00
C SER A 477 -28.67 27.48 -38.99
N ALA A 478 -29.37 27.11 -40.08
CA ALA A 478 -30.81 27.26 -40.18
C ALA A 478 -31.58 26.35 -39.20
N ARG A 479 -30.95 25.24 -38.76
CA ARG A 479 -31.57 24.16 -37.99
C ARG A 479 -31.14 24.11 -36.52
N ILE A 480 -29.89 24.45 -36.20
CA ILE A 480 -29.35 24.32 -34.84
C ILE A 480 -29.32 25.68 -34.13
N LYS A 481 -29.95 25.77 -32.94
CA LYS A 481 -30.03 27.01 -32.15
C LYS A 481 -28.64 27.56 -31.80
N ARG A 482 -28.52 28.88 -31.65
CA ARG A 482 -27.27 29.58 -31.29
C ARG A 482 -26.66 28.98 -30.02
N GLY A 483 -25.33 28.84 -30.01
CA GLY A 483 -24.58 28.32 -28.87
C GLY A 483 -24.57 26.79 -28.73
N ARG A 484 -25.21 26.07 -29.67
CA ARG A 484 -25.20 24.60 -29.72
C ARG A 484 -24.27 24.06 -30.80
N VAL A 485 -23.71 22.89 -30.56
CA VAL A 485 -22.75 22.23 -31.47
C VAL A 485 -23.47 21.78 -32.75
N ILE A 486 -22.91 22.18 -33.89
CA ILE A 486 -23.32 21.71 -35.23
C ILE A 486 -22.64 20.38 -35.54
N SER A 487 -21.33 20.28 -35.32
CA SER A 487 -20.54 19.08 -35.64
C SER A 487 -19.31 18.92 -34.76
N VAL A 488 -18.84 17.68 -34.64
CA VAL A 488 -17.63 17.27 -33.91
C VAL A 488 -16.62 16.59 -34.84
N ARG A 489 -15.33 16.86 -34.67
CA ARG A 489 -14.23 16.20 -35.41
C ARG A 489 -13.07 15.80 -34.48
N PRO A 490 -12.58 14.54 -34.49
CA PRO A 490 -13.07 13.39 -35.26
C PRO A 490 -14.55 13.05 -35.00
N ALA A 491 -15.17 12.25 -35.86
CA ALA A 491 -16.59 11.92 -35.74
C ALA A 491 -16.87 11.15 -34.44
N ALA A 492 -18.08 11.30 -33.89
CA ALA A 492 -18.48 10.61 -32.68
C ALA A 492 -18.41 9.08 -32.84
N GLY A 493 -17.99 8.38 -31.78
CA GLY A 493 -17.78 6.93 -31.75
C GLY A 493 -16.35 6.48 -32.05
N ARG A 494 -15.48 7.38 -32.54
CA ARG A 494 -14.05 7.05 -32.75
C ARG A 494 -13.33 6.84 -31.42
N VAL A 495 -12.47 5.82 -31.38
CA VAL A 495 -11.60 5.49 -30.24
C VAL A 495 -10.18 5.91 -30.60
N LEU A 496 -9.58 6.78 -29.79
CA LEU A 496 -8.29 7.41 -30.06
C LEU A 496 -7.37 7.27 -28.84
N PRO A 497 -6.05 7.49 -28.99
CA PRO A 497 -5.15 7.59 -27.85
C PRO A 497 -5.66 8.59 -26.81
N ASN A 498 -5.32 8.35 -25.54
CA ASN A 498 -5.71 9.21 -24.43
C ASN A 498 -5.41 10.69 -24.74
N ARG A 499 -6.31 11.59 -24.37
CA ARG A 499 -6.20 13.04 -24.57
C ARG A 499 -6.11 13.50 -26.03
N SER A 500 -6.53 12.67 -27.00
CA SER A 500 -6.65 13.10 -28.40
C SER A 500 -7.58 14.29 -28.57
N ARG A 501 -7.24 15.21 -29.49
CA ARG A 501 -7.95 16.48 -29.68
C ARG A 501 -9.27 16.30 -30.45
N VAL A 502 -10.35 16.86 -29.89
CA VAL A 502 -11.69 16.89 -30.49
C VAL A 502 -12.13 18.34 -30.71
N SER A 503 -12.26 18.74 -31.97
CA SER A 503 -12.64 20.09 -32.40
C SER A 503 -14.14 20.19 -32.65
N LEU A 504 -14.72 21.37 -32.44
CA LEU A 504 -16.17 21.62 -32.53
C LEU A 504 -16.50 22.75 -33.51
N VAL A 505 -17.65 22.65 -34.16
CA VAL A 505 -18.31 23.77 -34.85
C VAL A 505 -19.58 24.10 -34.10
N VAL A 506 -19.77 25.37 -33.72
CA VAL A 506 -20.87 25.84 -32.87
C VAL A 506 -21.75 26.83 -33.64
N SER A 507 -23.07 26.70 -33.50
CA SER A 507 -24.03 27.54 -34.21
C SER A 507 -24.00 29.00 -33.74
N ARG A 508 -23.98 29.94 -34.70
CA ARG A 508 -24.23 31.38 -34.47
C ARG A 508 -25.73 31.72 -34.46
N GLY A 509 -26.60 30.75 -34.74
CA GLY A 509 -28.04 30.93 -35.00
C GLY A 509 -28.36 30.91 -36.49
N ARG A 510 -29.62 31.21 -36.87
CA ARG A 510 -29.99 31.41 -38.27
C ARG A 510 -29.26 32.64 -38.81
N ARG A 511 -28.90 32.61 -40.09
CA ARG A 511 -28.42 33.83 -40.77
C ARG A 511 -29.65 34.72 -40.93
N GLY A 512 -29.60 35.90 -40.30
CA GLY A 512 -30.62 36.93 -40.49
C GLY A 512 -30.59 37.47 -41.90
#